data_AF-A0A936RMD6-F1
#
_entry.id   AF-A0A936RMD6-F1
#
_cell.length_a   1.000
_cell.length_b   1.000
_cell.length_c   1.000
_cell.angle_alpha   90.00
_cell.angle_beta   90.00
_cell.angle_gamma   90.00
#
_symmetry.space_group_name_H-M   'P 1'
#
loop_
_entity.id
_entity.type
_entity.pdbx_description
1 polymer ?
#
loop_
_entity_poly.entity_id
_entity_poly.type
_entity_poly.pdbx_seq_one_letter_code
_entity_poly.pdbx_strand_id
1 'polypeptide(L)'
;MITHLSMEQLLAVRDGDRSEPVLAEAHRHLADCADCQAELNRLHQRTARLRALATMTPGRDQFPAVKARLHWEQSHTRQRRLATLGLSIAACFLIAVVGRHLLAPPTLDAEQQLETAMSNSQLLEQRLRDWKPDSRVLDGATAEVVMQLEDKIAALDAELARAGSASEAERLEKEVALWQQRVGLMNALVEVHVTKASNVDL
;
A
#
# COMPACT_ATOMS: atom_id res chain seq x y z
N MET A 1 40.47 35.52 -27.86
CA MET A 1 39.39 34.96 -27.03
C MET A 1 39.91 33.67 -26.45
N ILE A 2 40.10 33.60 -25.13
CA ILE A 2 40.55 32.35 -24.47
C ILE A 2 39.28 31.57 -24.15
N THR A 3 39.10 30.43 -24.81
CA THR A 3 37.98 29.53 -24.53
C THR A 3 38.34 28.68 -23.32
N HIS A 4 37.59 28.83 -22.23
CA HIS A 4 37.76 28.02 -21.02
C HIS A 4 37.20 26.61 -21.22
N LEU A 5 37.66 25.67 -20.38
CA LEU A 5 37.09 24.32 -20.32
C LEU A 5 35.62 24.35 -19.88
N SER A 6 34.82 23.48 -20.49
CA SER A 6 33.43 23.28 -20.04
C SER A 6 33.40 22.55 -18.70
N MET A 7 32.27 22.64 -17.99
CA MET A 7 32.07 21.91 -16.73
C MET A 7 32.21 20.39 -16.92
N GLU A 8 31.73 19.84 -18.04
CA GLU A 8 31.87 18.42 -18.35
C GLU A 8 33.33 18.00 -18.50
N GLN A 9 34.14 18.82 -19.19
CA GLN A 9 35.58 18.59 -19.33
C GLN A 9 36.30 18.70 -17.98
N LEU A 10 35.91 19.64 -17.12
CA LEU A 10 36.47 19.76 -15.77
C LEU A 10 36.13 18.55 -14.88
N LEU A 11 34.91 18.01 -15.01
CA LEU A 11 34.50 16.78 -14.31
C LEU A 11 35.25 15.55 -14.85
N ALA A 12 35.41 15.44 -16.17
CA ALA A 12 36.17 14.37 -16.79
C ALA A 12 37.65 14.39 -16.35
N VAL A 13 38.27 15.58 -16.23
CA VAL A 13 39.62 15.72 -15.67
C VAL A 13 39.68 15.35 -14.19
N ARG A 14 38.65 15.67 -13.39
CA ARG A 14 38.59 15.32 -11.97
C ARG A 14 38.45 13.82 -11.74
N ASP A 15 37.63 13.16 -12.56
CA ASP A 15 37.21 11.77 -12.37
C ASP A 15 38.06 10.76 -13.16
N GLY A 16 38.75 11.21 -14.22
CA GLY A 16 39.59 10.39 -15.10
C GLY A 16 41.07 10.32 -14.69
N ASP A 17 41.77 9.30 -15.20
CA ASP A 17 43.22 9.19 -15.05
C ASP A 17 43.94 10.18 -15.99
N ARG A 18 45.05 10.77 -15.52
CA ARG A 18 45.84 11.77 -16.27
C ARG A 18 46.40 11.25 -17.60
N SER A 19 46.39 9.93 -17.76
CA SER A 19 46.98 9.16 -18.86
C SER A 19 46.07 9.03 -20.09
N GLU A 20 44.78 9.42 -19.99
CA GLU A 20 43.88 9.31 -21.13
C GLU A 20 44.20 10.37 -22.21
N PRO A 21 44.43 9.95 -23.47
CA PRO A 21 44.84 10.87 -24.54
C PRO A 21 43.79 11.94 -24.85
N VAL A 22 42.52 11.67 -24.56
CA VAL A 22 41.40 12.61 -24.72
C VAL A 22 41.52 13.80 -23.76
N LEU A 23 42.17 13.62 -22.60
CA LEU A 23 42.32 14.66 -21.57
C LEU A 23 43.64 15.45 -21.67
N ALA A 24 44.55 15.08 -22.58
CA ALA A 24 45.87 15.71 -22.70
C ALA A 24 45.81 17.20 -23.09
N GLU A 25 44.85 17.60 -23.93
CA GLU A 25 44.61 19.02 -24.27
C GLU A 25 44.01 19.78 -23.08
N ALA A 26 43.07 19.17 -22.36
CA ALA A 26 42.47 19.76 -21.16
C ALA A 26 43.51 19.98 -20.05
N HIS A 27 44.45 19.04 -19.85
CA HIS A 27 45.56 19.20 -18.92
C HIS A 27 46.53 20.32 -19.31
N ARG A 28 46.85 20.46 -20.61
CA ARG A 28 47.67 21.58 -21.09
C ARG A 28 46.99 22.93 -20.85
N HIS A 29 45.71 23.05 -21.19
CA HIS A 29 44.95 24.27 -20.90
C HIS A 29 44.90 24.58 -19.39
N LEU A 30 44.70 23.56 -18.55
CA LEU A 30 44.72 23.73 -17.09
C LEU A 30 46.08 24.19 -16.57
N ALA A 31 47.19 23.81 -17.20
CA ALA A 31 48.51 24.29 -16.79
C ALA A 31 48.66 25.82 -17.00
N ASP A 32 48.03 26.35 -18.05
CA ASP A 32 48.21 27.74 -18.48
C ASP A 32 47.07 28.69 -18.07
N CYS A 33 45.91 28.18 -17.63
CA CYS A 33 44.73 28.98 -17.31
C CYS A 33 44.38 28.98 -15.81
N ALA A 34 44.63 30.11 -15.12
CA ALA A 34 44.34 30.28 -13.70
C ALA A 34 42.84 30.17 -13.34
N ASP A 35 41.94 30.61 -14.24
CA ASP A 35 40.49 30.56 -13.99
C ASP A 35 39.98 29.11 -13.99
N CYS A 36 40.43 28.29 -14.94
CA CYS A 36 40.07 26.87 -14.97
C CYS A 36 40.69 26.10 -13.79
N GLN A 37 41.89 26.46 -13.34
CA GLN A 37 42.48 25.90 -12.11
C GLN A 37 41.64 26.25 -10.87
N ALA A 38 41.18 27.50 -10.77
CA ALA A 38 40.33 27.94 -9.66
C ALA A 38 39.00 27.18 -9.64
N GLU A 39 38.38 26.95 -10.79
CA GLU A 39 37.12 26.21 -10.87
C GLU A 39 37.31 24.72 -10.54
N LEU A 40 38.40 24.08 -11.00
CA LEU A 40 38.74 22.71 -10.62
C LEU A 40 38.98 22.58 -9.10
N ASN A 41 39.66 23.56 -8.51
CA ASN A 41 39.87 23.62 -7.06
C ASN A 41 38.55 23.76 -6.28
N ARG A 42 37.60 24.57 -6.78
CA ARG A 42 36.25 24.67 -6.20
C ARG A 42 35.52 23.32 -6.25
N LEU A 43 35.64 22.57 -7.35
CA LEU A 43 35.07 21.22 -7.45
C LEU A 43 35.69 20.26 -6.43
N HIS A 44 37.02 20.25 -6.29
CA HIS A 44 37.70 19.44 -5.26
C HIS A 44 37.25 19.80 -3.84
N GLN A 45 37.13 21.09 -3.53
CA GLN A 45 36.66 21.55 -2.22
C GLN A 45 35.22 21.11 -1.92
N ARG A 46 34.31 21.15 -2.92
CA ARG A 46 32.94 20.65 -2.76
C ARG A 46 32.93 19.16 -2.47
N THR A 47 33.68 18.37 -3.23
CA THR A 47 33.81 16.93 -2.99
C THR A 47 34.39 16.64 -1.60
N ALA A 48 35.40 17.38 -1.17
CA ALA A 48 35.98 17.24 0.16
C ALA A 48 34.95 17.55 1.26
N ARG A 49 34.14 18.60 1.11
CA ARG A 49 33.06 18.93 2.05
C ARG A 49 32.00 17.84 2.12
N LEU A 50 31.63 17.25 0.99
CA LEU A 50 30.69 16.13 0.94
C LEU A 50 31.25 14.88 1.63
N ARG A 51 32.54 14.57 1.40
CA ARG A 51 33.22 13.45 2.06
C ARG A 51 33.45 13.68 3.56
N ALA A 52 33.57 14.95 3.97
CA ALA A 52 33.72 15.33 5.37
C ALA A 52 32.38 15.40 6.13
N LEU A 53 31.25 15.18 5.46
CA LEU A 53 29.97 15.02 6.15
C LEU A 53 30.09 13.86 7.13
N ALA A 54 29.45 14.01 8.30
CA ALA A 54 29.42 12.96 9.29
C ALA A 54 28.87 11.68 8.66
N THR A 55 29.69 10.63 8.65
CA THR A 55 29.23 9.30 8.26
C THR A 55 28.16 8.86 9.26
N MET A 56 26.91 8.89 8.83
CA MET A 56 25.83 8.29 9.60
C MET A 56 26.08 6.79 9.67
N THR A 57 26.46 6.31 10.85
CA THR A 57 26.48 4.87 11.09
C THR A 57 25.03 4.42 11.10
N PRO A 58 24.61 3.48 10.24
CA PRO A 58 23.26 2.95 10.31
C PRO A 58 23.05 2.42 11.74
N GLY A 59 21.96 2.85 12.36
CA GLY A 59 21.58 2.34 13.68
C GLY A 59 21.37 0.83 13.64
N ARG A 60 21.21 0.21 14.81
CA ARG A 60 20.74 -1.18 14.89
C ARG A 60 19.45 -1.33 14.09
N ASP A 61 19.21 -2.54 13.58
CA ASP A 61 17.97 -2.84 12.88
C ASP A 61 16.76 -2.56 13.78
N GLN A 62 16.04 -1.48 13.48
CA GLN A 62 14.83 -1.07 14.19
C GLN A 62 13.56 -1.65 13.57
N PHE A 63 13.67 -2.37 12.44
CA PHE A 63 12.51 -2.94 11.77
C PHE A 63 11.71 -3.89 12.67
N PRO A 64 12.33 -4.76 13.50
CA PRO A 64 11.60 -5.59 14.45
C PRO A 64 10.82 -4.76 15.49
N ALA A 65 11.40 -3.66 15.99
CA ALA A 65 10.75 -2.80 16.98
C ALA A 65 9.55 -2.06 16.39
N VAL A 66 9.67 -1.56 15.15
CA VAL A 66 8.56 -0.92 14.42
C VAL A 66 7.46 -1.94 14.14
N LYS A 67 7.82 -3.14 13.65
CA LYS A 67 6.86 -4.22 13.39
C LYS A 67 6.10 -4.62 14.66
N ALA A 68 6.80 -4.79 15.79
CA ALA A 68 6.17 -5.12 17.07
C ALA A 68 5.19 -4.04 17.53
N ARG A 69 5.56 -2.75 17.37
CA ARG A 69 4.68 -1.63 17.70
C ARG A 69 3.40 -1.64 16.84
N LEU A 70 3.53 -1.82 15.53
CA LEU A 70 2.37 -1.86 14.63
C LEU A 70 1.43 -3.03 14.96
N HIS A 71 1.97 -4.22 15.22
CA HIS A 71 1.15 -5.35 15.67
C HIS A 71 0.46 -5.10 17.03
N TRP A 72 1.14 -4.43 17.96
CA TRP A 72 0.56 -4.03 19.25
C TRP A 72 -0.60 -3.04 19.07
N GLU A 73 -0.42 -2.00 18.26
CA GLU A 73 -1.47 -1.01 17.96
C GLU A 73 -2.68 -1.65 17.25
N GLN A 74 -2.45 -2.55 16.28
CA GLN A 74 -3.50 -3.30 15.59
C GLN A 74 -4.29 -4.22 16.53
N SER A 75 -3.61 -4.97 17.40
CA SER A 75 -4.28 -5.88 18.34
C SER A 75 -5.10 -5.14 19.39
N HIS A 76 -4.61 -4.01 19.90
CA HIS A 76 -5.30 -3.22 20.93
C HIS A 76 -6.55 -2.51 20.38
N THR A 77 -6.46 -1.95 19.16
CA THR A 77 -7.61 -1.33 18.50
C THR A 77 -8.66 -2.37 18.12
N ARG A 78 -8.25 -3.55 17.64
CA ARG A 78 -9.15 -4.67 17.34
C ARG A 78 -9.86 -5.18 18.59
N GLN A 79 -9.13 -5.37 19.71
CA GLN A 79 -9.74 -5.81 20.98
C GLN A 79 -10.72 -4.78 21.54
N ARG A 80 -10.40 -3.48 21.51
CA ARG A 80 -11.31 -2.42 21.99
C ARG A 80 -12.57 -2.31 21.12
N ARG A 81 -12.45 -2.43 19.80
CA ARG A 81 -13.60 -2.40 18.88
C ARG A 81 -14.50 -3.63 19.03
N LEU A 82 -13.92 -4.82 19.24
CA LEU A 82 -14.67 -6.04 19.53
C LEU A 82 -15.38 -5.97 20.89
N ALA A 83 -14.75 -5.38 21.92
CA ALA A 83 -15.37 -5.19 23.24
C ALA A 83 -16.58 -4.23 23.18
N THR A 84 -16.54 -3.19 22.34
CA THR A 84 -17.68 -2.29 22.13
C THR A 84 -18.80 -2.90 21.28
N LEU A 85 -18.48 -3.78 20.33
CA LEU A 85 -19.47 -4.47 19.50
C LEU A 85 -20.15 -5.64 20.22
N GLY A 86 -19.47 -6.31 21.15
CA GLY A 86 -20.05 -7.41 21.95
C GLY A 86 -21.22 -6.98 22.84
N LEU A 87 -21.29 -5.70 23.23
CA LEU A 87 -22.36 -5.19 24.09
C LEU A 87 -23.67 -4.88 23.31
N SER A 88 -23.59 -4.52 22.03
CA SER A 88 -24.78 -4.21 21.21
C SER A 88 -25.40 -5.45 20.54
N ILE A 89 -24.67 -6.57 20.46
CA ILE A 89 -25.16 -7.80 19.84
C ILE A 89 -26.20 -8.51 20.73
N ALA A 90 -26.03 -8.53 22.06
CA ALA A 90 -26.96 -9.25 22.94
C ALA A 90 -28.40 -8.69 22.93
N ALA A 91 -28.56 -7.37 22.73
CA ALA A 91 -29.87 -6.73 22.74
C ALA A 91 -30.65 -6.92 21.42
N CYS A 92 -29.97 -7.00 20.27
CA CYS A 92 -30.62 -7.20 18.98
C CYS A 92 -30.96 -8.68 18.70
N PHE A 93 -30.20 -9.63 19.26
CA PHE A 93 -30.47 -11.06 19.07
C PHE A 93 -31.77 -11.52 19.72
N LEU A 94 -32.15 -10.97 20.89
CA LEU A 94 -33.42 -11.34 21.54
C LEU A 94 -34.65 -10.86 20.76
N ILE A 95 -34.58 -9.72 20.07
CA ILE A 95 -35.70 -9.16 19.29
C ILE A 95 -35.82 -9.88 17.93
N ALA A 96 -34.69 -10.21 17.29
CA ALA A 96 -34.70 -10.88 15.99
C ALA A 96 -35.12 -12.36 16.06
N VAL A 97 -34.70 -13.10 17.11
CA VAL A 97 -35.05 -14.52 17.27
C VAL A 97 -36.54 -14.69 17.59
N VAL A 98 -37.10 -13.85 18.47
CA VAL A 98 -38.54 -13.89 18.82
C VAL A 98 -39.41 -13.40 17.66
N GLY A 99 -38.95 -12.41 16.89
CA GLY A 99 -39.67 -11.90 15.72
C GLY A 99 -39.66 -12.85 14.52
N ARG A 100 -38.55 -13.55 14.25
CA ARG A 100 -38.40 -14.46 13.11
C ARG A 100 -39.20 -15.76 13.28
N HIS A 101 -39.40 -16.23 14.51
CA HIS A 101 -40.16 -17.47 14.78
C HIS A 101 -41.67 -17.34 14.53
N LEU A 102 -42.20 -16.12 14.51
CA LEU A 102 -43.64 -15.84 14.35
C LEU A 102 -44.05 -15.55 12.89
N LEU A 103 -43.10 -15.32 11.97
CA LEU A 103 -43.36 -14.72 10.65
C LEU A 103 -42.84 -15.52 9.44
N ALA A 104 -42.41 -16.78 9.57
CA ALA A 104 -41.76 -17.49 8.45
C ALA A 104 -42.73 -18.27 7.53
N PRO A 105 -42.89 -17.88 6.24
CA PRO A 105 -43.21 -18.79 5.13
C PRO A 105 -41.91 -19.22 4.40
N PRO A 106 -41.98 -20.15 3.41
CA PRO A 106 -41.00 -21.22 3.24
C PRO A 106 -39.65 -20.79 2.64
N THR A 107 -38.64 -21.58 2.97
CA THR A 107 -37.28 -21.66 2.42
C THR A 107 -37.24 -21.44 0.90
N LEU A 108 -36.97 -20.21 0.47
CA LEU A 108 -36.37 -19.97 -0.84
C LEU A 108 -34.84 -20.10 -0.69
N ASP A 109 -34.43 -21.36 -0.90
CA ASP A 109 -33.11 -21.93 -1.20
C ASP A 109 -31.86 -21.12 -0.82
N ALA A 110 -31.39 -21.31 0.42
CA ALA A 110 -30.15 -20.70 0.91
C ALA A 110 -28.92 -21.09 0.08
N GLU A 111 -28.95 -22.25 -0.60
CA GLU A 111 -27.89 -22.68 -1.52
C GLU A 111 -27.83 -21.78 -2.76
N GLN A 112 -28.98 -21.42 -3.35
CA GLN A 112 -29.02 -20.49 -4.49
C GLN A 112 -28.53 -19.09 -4.10
N GLN A 113 -28.86 -18.64 -2.89
CA GLN A 113 -28.39 -17.34 -2.39
C GLN A 113 -26.87 -17.36 -2.18
N LEU A 114 -26.33 -18.47 -1.69
CA LEU A 114 -24.90 -18.68 -1.53
C LEU A 114 -24.18 -18.64 -2.89
N GLU A 115 -24.66 -19.41 -3.87
CA GLU A 115 -24.10 -19.45 -5.21
C GLU A 115 -24.14 -18.07 -5.89
N THR A 116 -25.26 -17.35 -5.73
CA THR A 116 -25.41 -15.98 -6.25
C THR A 116 -24.41 -15.02 -5.59
N ALA A 117 -24.19 -15.12 -4.27
CA ALA A 117 -23.23 -14.26 -3.58
C ALA A 117 -21.79 -14.58 -3.98
N MET A 118 -21.43 -15.86 -4.11
CA MET A 118 -20.10 -16.30 -4.57
C MET A 118 -19.81 -15.84 -6.00
N SER A 119 -20.75 -16.02 -6.92
CA SER A 119 -20.58 -15.61 -8.32
C SER A 119 -20.44 -14.08 -8.45
N ASN A 120 -21.28 -13.30 -7.76
CA ASN A 120 -21.15 -11.84 -7.71
C ASN A 120 -19.79 -11.40 -7.16
N SER A 121 -19.32 -12.08 -6.12
CA SER A 121 -18.03 -11.83 -5.51
C SER A 121 -16.86 -12.09 -6.48
N GLN A 122 -16.88 -13.22 -7.20
CA GLN A 122 -15.87 -13.55 -8.22
C GLN A 122 -15.86 -12.53 -9.37
N LEU A 123 -17.04 -12.07 -9.80
CA LEU A 123 -17.19 -11.04 -10.83
C LEU A 123 -16.55 -9.71 -10.38
N LEU A 124 -16.73 -9.30 -9.13
CA LEU A 124 -16.13 -8.08 -8.58
C LEU A 124 -14.60 -8.18 -8.50
N GLU A 125 -14.06 -9.33 -8.12
CA GLU A 125 -12.62 -9.55 -8.15
C GLU A 125 -12.06 -9.48 -9.56
N GLN A 126 -12.77 -10.04 -10.55
CA GLN A 126 -12.35 -9.95 -11.94
C GLN A 126 -12.30 -8.49 -12.39
N ARG A 127 -13.32 -7.68 -12.06
CA ARG A 127 -13.32 -6.24 -12.36
C ARG A 127 -12.15 -5.51 -11.72
N LEU A 128 -11.82 -5.81 -10.45
CA LEU A 128 -10.65 -5.22 -9.80
C LEU A 128 -9.35 -5.60 -10.53
N ARG A 129 -9.18 -6.87 -10.90
CA ARG A 129 -7.99 -7.33 -11.65
C ARG A 129 -7.87 -6.62 -13.00
N ASP A 130 -8.98 -6.49 -13.72
CA ASP A 130 -9.02 -5.81 -15.01
C ASP A 130 -8.66 -4.32 -14.89
N TRP A 131 -9.05 -3.68 -13.77
CA TRP A 131 -8.76 -2.28 -13.49
C TRP A 131 -7.29 -1.99 -13.13
N LYS A 132 -6.51 -3.01 -12.72
CA LYS A 132 -5.08 -2.92 -12.32
C LYS A 132 -4.79 -1.87 -11.24
N PRO A 133 -5.31 -2.04 -10.01
CA PRO A 133 -5.18 -1.03 -8.95
C PRO A 133 -3.75 -0.69 -8.57
N ASP A 134 -2.86 -1.68 -8.56
CA ASP A 134 -1.45 -1.49 -8.18
C ASP A 134 -0.64 -0.65 -9.18
N SER A 135 -1.19 -0.39 -10.37
CA SER A 135 -0.52 0.41 -11.38
C SER A 135 -0.68 1.92 -11.17
N ARG A 136 -1.48 2.36 -10.20
CA ARG A 136 -1.86 3.77 -10.02
C ARG A 136 -1.47 4.28 -8.63
N VAL A 137 -0.94 5.50 -8.59
CA VAL A 137 -0.59 6.19 -7.33
C VAL A 137 -1.86 6.79 -6.72
N LEU A 138 -2.20 6.39 -5.50
CA LEU A 138 -3.32 6.94 -4.72
C LEU A 138 -2.84 8.09 -3.82
N ASP A 139 -3.72 9.03 -3.51
CA ASP A 139 -3.48 9.98 -2.42
C ASP A 139 -3.59 9.28 -1.05
N GLY A 140 -2.96 9.84 -0.02
CA GLY A 140 -2.86 9.20 1.29
C GLY A 140 -4.21 8.95 1.97
N ALA A 141 -5.17 9.86 1.81
CA ALA A 141 -6.50 9.69 2.38
C ALA A 141 -7.27 8.55 1.71
N THR A 142 -7.18 8.41 0.39
CA THR A 142 -7.79 7.30 -0.35
C THR A 142 -7.10 5.98 -0.06
N ALA A 143 -5.77 5.98 0.05
CA ALA A 143 -5.00 4.79 0.40
C ALA A 143 -5.40 4.25 1.78
N GLU A 144 -5.69 5.12 2.75
CA GLU A 144 -6.21 4.71 4.05
C GLU A 144 -7.58 4.01 3.95
N VAL A 145 -8.49 4.55 3.13
CA VAL A 145 -9.82 3.95 2.90
C VAL A 145 -9.71 2.58 2.23
N VAL A 146 -8.87 2.46 1.20
CA VAL A 146 -8.59 1.19 0.51
C VAL A 146 -8.05 0.15 1.49
N MET A 147 -7.02 0.50 2.27
CA MET A 147 -6.44 -0.38 3.28
C MET A 147 -7.48 -0.84 4.31
N GLN A 148 -8.35 0.06 4.79
CA GLN A 148 -9.41 -0.31 5.73
C GLN A 148 -10.45 -1.28 5.13
N LEU A 149 -10.73 -1.18 3.83
CA LEU A 149 -11.64 -2.10 3.15
C LEU A 149 -10.99 -3.47 2.95
N GLU A 150 -9.74 -3.52 2.51
CA GLU A 150 -8.97 -4.75 2.35
C GLU A 150 -8.81 -5.50 3.68
N ASP A 151 -8.50 -4.81 4.77
CA ASP A 151 -8.40 -5.41 6.11
C ASP A 151 -9.73 -6.06 6.55
N LYS A 152 -10.86 -5.42 6.24
CA LYS A 152 -12.19 -5.96 6.55
C LYS A 152 -12.51 -7.19 5.70
N ILE A 153 -12.16 -7.16 4.41
CA ILE A 153 -12.32 -8.31 3.50
C ILE A 153 -11.46 -9.48 3.99
N ALA A 154 -10.19 -9.25 4.33
CA ALA A 154 -9.29 -10.27 4.85
C ALA A 154 -9.78 -10.88 6.17
N ALA A 155 -10.33 -10.05 7.08
CA ALA A 155 -10.92 -10.54 8.32
C ALA A 155 -12.16 -11.42 8.08
N LEU A 156 -12.99 -11.05 7.09
CA LEU A 156 -14.19 -11.78 6.70
C LEU A 156 -13.84 -13.10 6.00
N ASP A 157 -12.86 -13.10 5.09
CA ASP A 157 -12.35 -14.30 4.42
C ASP A 157 -11.77 -15.28 5.45
N ALA A 158 -11.10 -14.78 6.49
CA ALA A 158 -10.64 -15.60 7.60
C ALA A 158 -11.80 -16.15 8.46
N GLU A 159 -12.95 -15.49 8.54
CA GLU A 159 -14.14 -16.03 9.21
C GLU A 159 -14.84 -17.09 8.35
N LEU A 160 -14.99 -16.84 7.05
CA LEU A 160 -15.49 -17.82 6.07
C LEU A 160 -14.67 -19.12 6.14
N ALA A 161 -13.34 -19.03 6.20
CA ALA A 161 -12.46 -20.20 6.32
C ALA A 161 -12.61 -20.98 7.64
N ARG A 162 -13.18 -20.37 8.69
CA ARG A 162 -13.31 -20.97 10.04
C ARG A 162 -14.72 -21.46 10.38
N ALA A 163 -15.69 -21.35 9.47
CA ALA A 163 -17.08 -21.74 9.70
C ALA A 163 -17.25 -23.29 9.75
N GLY A 164 -16.83 -23.93 10.85
CA GLY A 164 -16.70 -25.39 10.93
C GLY A 164 -17.50 -26.11 12.01
N SER A 165 -18.36 -25.46 12.81
CA SER A 165 -18.88 -26.09 14.04
C SER A 165 -20.37 -25.84 14.39
N ALA A 166 -21.24 -25.61 13.41
CA ALA A 166 -22.69 -25.45 13.62
C ALA A 166 -23.49 -26.57 12.93
N SER A 167 -24.79 -26.67 13.22
CA SER A 167 -25.68 -27.51 12.42
C SER A 167 -25.66 -27.06 10.95
N GLU A 168 -25.89 -27.99 10.02
CA GLU A 168 -25.71 -27.74 8.58
C GLU A 168 -26.55 -26.55 8.07
N ALA A 169 -27.77 -26.39 8.55
CA ALA A 169 -28.65 -25.27 8.19
C ALA A 169 -28.17 -23.93 8.77
N GLU A 170 -27.74 -23.90 10.03
CA GLU A 170 -27.19 -22.68 10.66
C GLU A 170 -25.86 -22.27 10.04
N ARG A 171 -25.04 -23.25 9.63
CA ARG A 171 -23.79 -23.02 8.89
C ARG A 171 -24.10 -22.36 7.55
N LEU A 172 -25.07 -22.89 6.80
CA LEU A 172 -25.44 -22.37 5.48
C LEU A 172 -25.98 -20.93 5.57
N GLU A 173 -26.89 -20.64 6.50
CA GLU A 173 -27.38 -19.26 6.71
C GLU A 173 -26.25 -18.30 7.08
N LYS A 174 -25.31 -18.74 7.93
CA LYS A 174 -24.14 -17.93 8.31
C LYS A 174 -23.21 -17.68 7.12
N GLU A 175 -22.95 -18.70 6.31
CA GLU A 175 -22.13 -18.57 5.10
C GLU A 175 -22.75 -17.60 4.10
N VAL A 176 -24.07 -17.69 3.85
CA VAL A 176 -24.79 -16.74 2.98
C VAL A 176 -24.58 -15.30 3.48
N ALA A 177 -24.75 -15.05 4.78
CA ALA A 177 -24.57 -13.72 5.35
C ALA A 177 -23.13 -13.19 5.19
N LEU A 178 -22.13 -14.03 5.43
CA LEU A 178 -20.73 -13.66 5.26
C LEU A 178 -20.39 -13.36 3.79
N TRP A 179 -20.87 -14.16 2.85
CA TRP A 179 -20.66 -13.91 1.42
C TRP A 179 -21.36 -12.63 0.94
N GLN A 180 -22.57 -12.35 1.41
CA GLN A 180 -23.25 -11.08 1.12
C GLN A 180 -22.46 -9.87 1.66
N GLN A 181 -21.89 -10.00 2.86
CA GLN A 181 -21.03 -8.97 3.44
C GLN A 181 -19.76 -8.76 2.59
N ARG A 182 -19.17 -9.84 2.06
CA ARG A 182 -17.99 -9.77 1.18
C ARG A 182 -18.30 -9.00 -0.09
N VAL A 183 -19.43 -9.32 -0.73
CA VAL A 183 -19.92 -8.59 -1.92
C VAL A 183 -20.09 -7.09 -1.62
N GLY A 184 -20.65 -6.74 -0.46
CA GLY A 184 -20.80 -5.35 -0.03
C GLY A 184 -19.45 -4.61 0.09
N LEU A 185 -18.46 -5.23 0.75
CA LEU A 185 -17.12 -4.64 0.89
C LEU A 185 -16.38 -4.54 -0.45
N MET A 186 -16.50 -5.56 -1.30
CA MET A 186 -15.92 -5.58 -2.64
C MET A 186 -16.52 -4.51 -3.56
N ASN A 187 -17.83 -4.27 -3.48
CA ASN A 187 -18.48 -3.17 -4.20
C ASN A 187 -17.91 -1.81 -3.77
N ALA A 188 -17.76 -1.57 -2.47
CA ALA A 188 -17.17 -0.34 -1.95
C ALA A 188 -15.72 -0.16 -2.43
N LEU A 189 -14.93 -1.24 -2.45
CA LEU A 189 -13.55 -1.22 -2.93
C LEU A 189 -13.49 -0.87 -4.43
N VAL A 190 -14.32 -1.51 -5.25
CA VAL A 190 -14.47 -1.17 -6.68
C VAL A 190 -14.87 0.28 -6.87
N GLU A 191 -15.84 0.79 -6.10
CA GLU A 191 -16.33 2.17 -6.19
C GLU A 191 -15.24 3.20 -5.88
N VAL A 192 -14.42 2.97 -4.85
CA VAL A 192 -13.29 3.84 -4.52
C VAL A 192 -12.29 3.91 -5.68
N HIS A 193 -11.98 2.77 -6.28
CA HIS A 193 -11.07 2.71 -7.44
C HIS A 193 -11.66 3.37 -8.69
N VAL A 194 -12.93 3.13 -9.00
CA VAL A 194 -13.62 3.72 -10.17
C VAL A 194 -13.76 5.24 -10.04
N THR A 195 -14.17 5.75 -8.87
CA THR A 195 -14.38 7.19 -8.63
C THR A 195 -13.09 8.00 -8.78
N LYS A 196 -11.91 7.41 -8.52
CA LYS A 196 -10.65 8.11 -8.76
C LYS A 196 -10.27 8.12 -10.23
N ALA A 197 -10.56 7.06 -11.00
CA ALA A 197 -10.27 7.01 -12.43
C ALA A 197 -10.90 8.18 -13.19
N SER A 198 -12.15 8.53 -12.88
CA SER A 198 -12.85 9.65 -13.52
C SER A 198 -12.28 11.04 -13.20
N ASN A 199 -11.46 11.17 -12.15
CA ASN A 199 -10.89 12.46 -11.72
C ASN A 199 -9.44 12.67 -12.18
N VAL A 200 -8.78 11.64 -12.72
CA VAL A 200 -7.38 11.74 -13.24
C VAL A 200 -7.36 11.95 -14.76
N ASP A 201 -8.46 11.65 -15.46
CA ASP A 201 -8.61 11.88 -16.90
C ASP A 201 -9.17 13.29 -17.25
N LEU A 202 -9.06 14.26 -16.33
CA LEU A 202 -9.43 15.67 -16.50
C LEU A 202 -8.21 16.60 -16.34
#